data_AF-A0A6C0AEW6-F1
#
_entry.id   AF-A0A6C0AEW6-F1
#
_cell.length_a   1.000
_cell.length_b   1.000
_cell.length_c   1.000
_cell.angle_alpha   90.00
_cell.angle_beta   90.00
_cell.angle_gamma   90.00
#
_symmetry.space_group_name_H-M   'P 1'
#
loop_
_entity.id
_entity.type
_entity.pdbx_description
1 polymer ?
#
loop_
_entity_poly.entity_id
_entity_poly.type
_entity_poly.pdbx_seq_one_letter_code
_entity_poly.pdbx_strand_id
1 'polypeptide(L)'
;MISIKRLNTNKFSWLQNSHFYKNIDNFDEPVYLEYCSKYTKDIKKYLRVINLWGVTYFPKEFIYLFYKTKPLKEISELFDSTGDPLYDFLIESLFSDDISYWAVKKNQLHFLENLYECGWEIKLNCDVAIDNLVILKFLHKIGCKFDEELLNKSMYQDIEIFKYVHEIFDRKKFESMLIYDPLIPDENQIYIKKHLVPDKFLLCSFDGVSFFYDCSTFKIRMCLIDTAINTSQFI
;
A
#
# COMPACT_ATOMS: atom_id res chain seq x y z
N MET A 1 -32.51 -6.34 20.62
CA MET A 1 -32.25 -5.66 21.91
C MET A 1 -31.12 -6.42 22.60
N ILE A 2 -29.94 -5.79 22.71
CA ILE A 2 -28.76 -6.37 23.37
C ILE A 2 -28.53 -5.53 24.61
N SER A 3 -28.44 -6.13 25.80
CA SER A 3 -28.08 -5.33 26.98
C SER A 3 -26.62 -4.87 26.88
N ILE A 4 -26.34 -3.63 27.25
CA ILE A 4 -25.00 -3.05 27.18
C ILE A 4 -23.99 -3.87 28.01
N LYS A 5 -24.45 -4.51 29.11
CA LYS A 5 -23.63 -5.45 29.89
C LYS A 5 -23.03 -6.60 29.05
N ARG A 6 -23.67 -7.02 27.95
CA ARG A 6 -23.09 -8.01 27.02
C ARG A 6 -22.00 -7.42 26.13
N LEU A 7 -22.00 -6.11 25.88
CA LEU A 7 -21.00 -5.39 25.07
C LEU A 7 -19.68 -5.17 25.81
N ASN A 8 -19.69 -5.24 27.14
CA ASN A 8 -18.50 -5.22 28.01
C ASN A 8 -17.68 -6.54 27.98
N THR A 9 -17.95 -7.44 27.04
CA THR A 9 -17.19 -8.68 26.88
C THR A 9 -16.14 -8.55 25.79
N ASN A 10 -15.05 -9.32 25.87
CA ASN A 10 -14.01 -9.37 24.83
C ASN A 10 -14.58 -9.67 23.43
N LYS A 11 -15.78 -10.26 23.35
CA LYS A 11 -16.50 -10.54 22.10
C LYS A 11 -16.86 -9.27 21.31
N PHE A 12 -17.03 -8.12 21.98
CA PHE A 12 -17.43 -6.86 21.35
C PHE A 12 -16.39 -5.75 21.53
N SER A 13 -15.11 -6.11 21.75
CA SER A 13 -14.01 -5.14 21.89
C SER A 13 -13.91 -4.17 20.71
N TRP A 14 -14.28 -4.61 19.49
CA TRP A 14 -14.35 -3.75 18.30
C TRP A 14 -15.36 -2.60 18.44
N LEU A 15 -16.50 -2.84 19.08
CA LEU A 15 -17.53 -1.82 19.28
C LEU A 15 -17.10 -0.79 20.34
N GLN A 16 -16.29 -1.19 21.31
CA GLN A 16 -15.83 -0.32 22.40
C GLN A 16 -15.03 0.90 21.92
N ASN A 17 -14.40 0.78 20.75
CA ASN A 17 -13.66 1.88 20.13
C ASN A 17 -14.52 2.80 19.25
N SER A 18 -15.76 2.42 18.96
CA SER A 18 -16.69 3.20 18.12
C SER A 18 -17.10 4.50 18.80
N HIS A 19 -17.43 5.52 18.00
CA HIS A 19 -17.97 6.77 18.49
C HIS A 19 -19.29 6.53 19.27
N PHE A 20 -20.12 5.61 18.79
CA PHE A 20 -21.34 5.19 19.48
C PHE A 20 -21.07 4.75 20.92
N TYR A 21 -20.12 3.84 21.14
CA TYR A 21 -19.85 3.29 22.46
C TYR A 21 -19.24 4.32 23.41
N LYS A 22 -18.36 5.19 22.90
CA LYS A 22 -17.71 6.25 23.68
C LYS A 22 -18.68 7.32 24.20
N ASN A 23 -19.84 7.45 23.58
CA ASN A 23 -20.87 8.42 23.96
C ASN A 23 -22.08 7.77 24.66
N ILE A 24 -21.92 6.58 25.25
CA ILE A 24 -22.96 5.97 26.10
C ILE A 24 -22.83 6.54 27.52
N ASP A 25 -23.83 7.31 27.95
CA ASP A 25 -23.84 7.92 29.29
C ASP A 25 -24.31 6.94 30.39
N ASN A 26 -25.13 5.94 30.06
CA ASN A 26 -25.70 5.00 31.03
C ASN A 26 -25.63 3.55 30.54
N PHE A 27 -24.80 2.74 31.19
CA PHE A 27 -24.57 1.32 30.86
C PHE A 27 -25.62 0.36 31.45
N ASP A 28 -26.52 0.84 32.31
CA ASP A 28 -27.53 0.01 32.97
C ASP A 28 -28.85 -0.07 32.21
N GLU A 29 -29.09 0.81 31.23
CA GLU A 29 -30.28 0.77 30.38
C GLU A 29 -30.11 -0.14 29.15
N PRO A 30 -31.16 -0.86 28.73
CA PRO A 30 -31.08 -1.70 27.55
C PRO A 30 -31.08 -0.84 26.28
N VAL A 31 -29.99 -0.85 25.54
CA VAL A 31 -29.91 -0.14 24.25
C VAL A 31 -30.43 -1.00 23.11
N TYR A 32 -31.29 -0.39 22.29
CA TYR A 32 -31.70 -0.97 21.03
C TYR A 32 -30.64 -0.70 19.97
N LEU A 33 -29.77 -1.68 19.75
CA LEU A 33 -28.87 -1.67 18.60
C LEU A 33 -29.66 -2.06 17.35
N GLU A 34 -29.80 -1.11 16.42
CA GLU A 34 -30.15 -1.44 15.05
C GLU A 34 -29.04 -2.32 14.45
N TYR A 35 -29.44 -3.36 13.74
CA TYR A 35 -28.53 -4.22 13.00
C TYR A 35 -29.04 -4.36 11.57
N CYS A 36 -28.12 -4.49 10.62
CA CYS A 36 -28.44 -4.83 9.26
C CYS A 36 -27.77 -6.17 8.89
N SER A 37 -28.47 -6.95 8.07
CA SER A 37 -27.92 -8.19 7.49
C SER A 37 -27.10 -7.84 6.25
N LYS A 38 -26.16 -8.71 5.86
CA LYS A 38 -25.50 -8.62 4.54
C LYS A 38 -26.47 -8.65 3.36
N TYR A 39 -27.70 -9.15 3.55
CA TYR A 39 -28.75 -9.16 2.53
C TYR A 39 -29.61 -7.90 2.52
N THR A 40 -29.27 -6.89 3.34
CA THR A 40 -30.01 -5.63 3.40
C THR A 40 -29.89 -4.92 2.06
N LYS A 41 -31.02 -4.46 1.52
CA LYS A 41 -31.06 -3.65 0.28
C LYS A 41 -31.36 -2.18 0.55
N ASP A 42 -31.50 -1.83 1.82
CA ASP A 42 -31.77 -0.48 2.29
C ASP A 42 -30.46 0.19 2.72
N ILE A 43 -29.99 1.12 1.90
CA ILE A 43 -28.75 1.86 2.16
C ILE A 43 -28.87 2.76 3.40
N LYS A 44 -30.07 3.27 3.72
CA LYS A 44 -30.29 4.11 4.90
C LYS A 44 -30.08 3.29 6.17
N LYS A 45 -30.57 2.05 6.15
CA LYS A 45 -30.35 1.11 7.26
C LYS A 45 -28.86 0.77 7.44
N TYR A 46 -28.10 0.65 6.36
CA TYR A 46 -26.64 0.51 6.45
C TYR A 46 -25.99 1.76 7.07
N LEU A 47 -26.28 2.95 6.54
CA LEU A 47 -25.69 4.20 7.01
C LEU A 47 -25.97 4.46 8.50
N ARG A 48 -27.14 4.06 9.02
CA ARG A 48 -27.45 4.18 10.46
C ARG A 48 -26.59 3.29 11.35
N VAL A 49 -26.17 2.12 10.87
CA VAL A 49 -25.42 1.15 11.67
C VAL A 49 -23.92 1.15 11.38
N ILE A 50 -23.49 1.83 10.31
CA ILE A 50 -22.09 1.80 9.85
C ILE A 50 -21.13 2.45 10.84
N ASN A 51 -21.59 3.46 11.58
CA ASN A 51 -20.84 4.07 12.70
C ASN A 51 -20.50 3.05 13.81
N LEU A 52 -21.23 1.94 13.91
CA LEU A 52 -20.92 0.88 14.86
C LEU A 52 -19.69 0.09 14.41
N TRP A 53 -19.48 -0.09 13.11
CA TRP A 53 -18.42 -0.93 12.54
C TRP A 53 -17.04 -0.26 12.52
N GLY A 54 -17.01 1.08 12.66
CA GLY A 54 -15.78 1.86 12.53
C GLY A 54 -15.32 1.98 11.07
N VAL A 55 -14.49 2.99 10.80
CA VAL A 55 -14.02 3.37 9.46
C VAL A 55 -13.19 2.27 8.75
N THR A 56 -12.74 1.26 9.49
CA THR A 56 -11.76 0.27 9.00
C THR A 56 -12.38 -0.97 8.39
N TYR A 57 -13.70 -1.20 8.56
CA TYR A 57 -14.33 -2.43 8.08
C TYR A 57 -15.70 -2.17 7.43
N PHE A 58 -15.69 -1.94 6.12
CA PHE A 58 -16.91 -1.85 5.33
C PHE A 58 -17.21 -3.19 4.66
N PRO A 59 -18.36 -3.83 4.94
CA PRO A 59 -18.74 -5.04 4.23
C PRO A 59 -18.85 -4.78 2.73
N LYS A 60 -18.40 -5.71 1.89
CA LYS A 60 -18.56 -5.59 0.43
C LYS A 60 -19.99 -5.36 -0.03
N GLU A 61 -20.99 -5.90 0.68
CA GLU A 61 -22.40 -5.68 0.36
C GLU A 61 -22.80 -4.22 0.59
N PHE A 62 -22.22 -3.57 1.61
CA PHE A 62 -22.35 -2.11 1.78
C PHE A 62 -21.67 -1.37 0.64
N ILE A 63 -20.41 -1.67 0.33
CA ILE A 63 -19.64 -1.02 -0.74
C ILE A 63 -20.40 -1.08 -2.07
N TYR A 64 -20.86 -2.27 -2.45
CA TYR A 64 -21.66 -2.49 -3.65
C TYR A 64 -22.93 -1.63 -3.65
N LEU A 65 -23.71 -1.67 -2.56
CA LEU A 65 -24.97 -0.93 -2.48
C LEU A 65 -24.73 0.58 -2.48
N PHE A 66 -23.73 1.04 -1.72
CA PHE A 66 -23.36 2.44 -1.55
C PHE A 66 -23.00 3.10 -2.89
N TYR A 67 -22.10 2.50 -3.66
CA TYR A 67 -21.72 3.05 -4.97
C TYR A 67 -22.79 2.87 -6.04
N LYS A 68 -23.69 1.89 -5.87
CA LYS A 68 -24.86 1.72 -6.74
C LYS A 68 -25.91 2.80 -6.48
N THR A 69 -26.16 3.17 -5.23
CA THR A 69 -27.22 4.13 -4.87
C THR A 69 -26.74 5.56 -4.76
N LYS A 70 -25.45 5.79 -4.50
CA LYS A 70 -24.82 7.10 -4.28
C LYS A 70 -25.68 8.02 -3.38
N PRO A 71 -25.91 7.66 -2.10
CA PRO A 71 -26.91 8.29 -1.24
C PRO A 71 -26.39 9.63 -0.65
N LEU A 72 -25.98 10.55 -1.51
CA LEU A 72 -25.27 11.78 -1.13
C LEU A 72 -26.07 12.63 -0.14
N LYS A 73 -27.38 12.79 -0.40
CA LYS A 73 -28.27 13.55 0.50
C LYS A 73 -28.28 12.98 1.91
N GLU A 74 -28.47 11.66 2.03
CA GLU A 74 -28.51 10.98 3.32
C GLU A 74 -27.16 11.09 4.06
N ILE A 75 -26.04 10.98 3.36
CA ILE A 75 -24.71 11.10 4.00
C ILE A 75 -24.45 12.55 4.44
N SER A 76 -24.81 13.55 3.64
CA SER A 76 -24.66 14.96 4.00
C SER A 76 -25.50 15.31 5.23
N GLU A 77 -26.76 14.88 5.27
CA GLU A 77 -27.62 15.08 6.45
C GLU A 77 -27.02 14.42 7.71
N LEU A 78 -26.44 13.22 7.58
CA LEU A 78 -25.77 12.53 8.67
C LEU A 78 -24.51 13.30 9.12
N PHE A 79 -23.66 13.73 8.19
CA PHE A 79 -22.46 14.51 8.47
C PHE A 79 -22.80 15.83 9.19
N ASP A 80 -23.77 16.60 8.69
CA ASP A 80 -24.19 17.87 9.30
C ASP A 80 -24.72 17.66 10.73
N SER A 81 -25.40 16.53 10.97
CA SER A 81 -25.97 16.21 12.28
C SER A 81 -24.95 15.67 13.29
N THR A 82 -23.94 14.90 12.85
CA THR A 82 -23.02 14.21 13.78
C THR A 82 -21.61 14.78 13.79
N GLY A 83 -21.18 15.47 12.74
CA GLY A 83 -19.79 15.86 12.52
C GLY A 83 -18.82 14.68 12.45
N ASP A 84 -19.31 13.48 12.15
CA ASP A 84 -18.49 12.26 12.19
C ASP A 84 -17.58 12.17 10.95
N PRO A 85 -16.25 12.09 11.12
CA PRO A 85 -15.30 11.99 10.00
C PRO A 85 -15.55 10.80 9.06
N LEU A 86 -16.28 9.77 9.52
CA LEU A 86 -16.69 8.67 8.65
C LEU A 86 -17.52 9.16 7.46
N TYR A 87 -18.47 10.08 7.70
CA TYR A 87 -19.34 10.54 6.62
C TYR A 87 -18.60 11.46 5.65
N ASP A 88 -17.65 12.26 6.15
CA ASP A 88 -16.74 13.04 5.30
C ASP A 88 -15.91 12.10 4.41
N PHE A 89 -15.33 11.05 4.98
CA PHE A 89 -14.62 10.01 4.24
C PHE A 89 -15.50 9.36 3.14
N LEU A 90 -16.75 9.02 3.47
CA LEU A 90 -17.70 8.46 2.49
C LEU A 90 -18.06 9.46 1.38
N ILE A 91 -18.21 10.74 1.71
CA ILE A 91 -18.47 11.82 0.75
C ILE A 91 -17.27 11.97 -0.19
N GLU A 92 -16.06 12.12 0.34
CA GLU A 92 -14.83 12.21 -0.46
C GLU A 92 -14.71 11.04 -1.44
N SER A 93 -15.04 9.82 -0.98
CA SER A 93 -15.00 8.62 -1.82
C SER A 93 -15.96 8.68 -3.02
N LEU A 94 -17.13 9.31 -2.87
CA LEU A 94 -18.11 9.45 -3.95
C LEU A 94 -17.68 10.45 -5.02
N PHE A 95 -16.85 11.42 -4.64
CA PHE A 95 -16.30 12.44 -5.54
C PHE A 95 -14.95 12.07 -6.13
N SER A 96 -14.40 10.91 -5.78
CA SER A 96 -13.15 10.44 -6.36
C SER A 96 -13.32 10.02 -7.82
N ASP A 97 -12.47 10.54 -8.70
CA ASP A 97 -12.40 10.13 -10.11
C ASP A 97 -11.92 8.67 -10.26
N ASP A 98 -11.02 8.23 -9.39
CA ASP A 98 -10.54 6.85 -9.29
C ASP A 98 -10.57 6.40 -7.83
N ILE A 99 -11.62 5.65 -7.50
CA ILE A 99 -11.86 5.16 -6.14
C ILE A 99 -10.74 4.23 -5.63
N SER A 100 -10.07 3.50 -6.53
CA SER A 100 -8.95 2.63 -6.16
C SER A 100 -7.74 3.48 -5.77
N TYR A 101 -7.43 4.51 -6.56
CA TYR A 101 -6.35 5.44 -6.27
C TYR A 101 -6.58 6.14 -4.93
N TRP A 102 -7.80 6.63 -4.71
CA TRP A 102 -8.19 7.27 -3.45
C TRP A 102 -8.04 6.33 -2.25
N ALA A 103 -8.47 5.06 -2.37
CA ALA A 103 -8.32 4.07 -1.32
C ALA A 103 -6.85 3.83 -0.94
N VAL A 104 -5.94 3.76 -1.92
CA VAL A 104 -4.50 3.63 -1.67
C VAL A 104 -3.97 4.86 -0.94
N LYS A 105 -4.28 6.08 -1.42
CA LYS A 105 -3.83 7.33 -0.79
C LYS A 105 -4.34 7.52 0.63
N LYS A 106 -5.53 6.99 0.95
CA LYS A 106 -6.10 7.00 2.30
C LYS A 106 -5.65 5.81 3.18
N ASN A 107 -4.76 4.95 2.66
CA ASN A 107 -4.29 3.74 3.33
C ASN A 107 -5.43 2.80 3.75
N GLN A 108 -6.37 2.54 2.84
CA GLN A 108 -7.58 1.76 3.09
C GLN A 108 -7.52 0.40 2.41
N LEU A 109 -6.62 -0.47 2.87
CA LEU A 109 -6.44 -1.81 2.29
C LEU A 109 -7.74 -2.61 2.26
N HIS A 110 -8.46 -2.68 3.39
CA HIS A 110 -9.67 -3.49 3.45
C HIS A 110 -10.77 -2.97 2.50
N PHE A 111 -10.88 -1.65 2.36
CA PHE A 111 -11.77 -1.04 1.38
C PHE A 111 -11.37 -1.46 -0.05
N LEU A 112 -10.08 -1.41 -0.38
CA LEU A 112 -9.55 -1.83 -1.67
C LEU A 112 -9.77 -3.33 -1.95
N GLU A 113 -9.60 -4.19 -0.94
CA GLU A 113 -9.93 -5.63 -1.03
C GLU A 113 -11.41 -5.85 -1.35
N ASN A 114 -12.30 -5.10 -0.69
CA ASN A 114 -13.74 -5.21 -0.96
C ASN A 114 -14.11 -4.73 -2.36
N LEU A 115 -13.48 -3.66 -2.88
CA LEU A 115 -13.67 -3.23 -4.26
C LEU A 115 -13.31 -4.36 -5.23
N TYR A 116 -12.14 -4.98 -5.04
CA TYR A 116 -11.69 -6.11 -5.85
C TYR A 116 -12.67 -7.29 -5.77
N GLU A 117 -13.11 -7.66 -4.57
CA GLU A 117 -14.10 -8.73 -4.38
C GLU A 117 -15.47 -8.42 -5.00
N CYS A 118 -15.84 -7.13 -5.12
CA CYS A 118 -17.04 -6.69 -5.82
C CYS A 118 -16.90 -6.75 -7.35
N GLY A 119 -15.75 -7.17 -7.87
CA GLY A 119 -15.46 -7.22 -9.29
C GLY A 119 -15.11 -5.88 -9.92
N TRP A 120 -14.74 -4.88 -9.11
CA TRP A 120 -14.27 -3.60 -9.62
C TRP A 120 -12.86 -3.77 -10.17
N GLU A 121 -12.62 -3.18 -11.33
CA GLU A 121 -11.32 -3.22 -11.97
C GLU A 121 -10.34 -2.28 -11.26
N ILE A 122 -9.23 -2.82 -10.76
CA ILE A 122 -8.17 -2.05 -10.11
C ILE A 122 -7.02 -1.88 -11.10
N LYS A 123 -6.99 -0.71 -11.76
CA LYS A 123 -5.96 -0.32 -12.74
C LYS A 123 -5.05 0.77 -12.18
N LEU A 124 -4.25 0.41 -11.18
CA LEU A 124 -3.29 1.32 -10.57
C LEU A 124 -1.86 1.00 -11.04
N ASN A 125 -1.04 2.05 -11.17
CA ASN A 125 0.39 1.88 -11.06
C ASN A 125 0.74 1.63 -9.58
N CYS A 126 1.56 0.61 -9.33
CA CYS A 126 1.91 0.19 -7.98
C CYS A 126 2.78 1.21 -7.24
N ASP A 127 3.39 2.17 -7.95
CA ASP A 127 4.12 3.29 -7.36
C ASP A 127 3.26 4.17 -6.43
N VAL A 128 1.95 4.21 -6.62
CA VAL A 128 1.01 4.91 -5.72
C VAL A 128 1.03 4.30 -4.31
N ALA A 129 1.37 3.02 -4.20
CA ALA A 129 1.44 2.29 -2.92
C ALA A 129 2.87 2.16 -2.39
N ILE A 130 3.84 2.92 -2.92
CA ILE A 130 5.24 2.74 -2.59
C ILE A 130 5.53 2.95 -1.10
N ASP A 131 4.78 3.80 -0.40
CA ASP A 131 4.96 4.06 1.03
C ASP A 131 4.22 3.02 1.92
N ASN A 132 3.61 1.99 1.34
CA ASN A 132 2.84 0.99 2.07
C ASN A 132 3.06 -0.43 1.53
N LEU A 133 3.95 -1.17 2.19
CA LEU A 133 4.30 -2.54 1.80
C LEU A 133 3.09 -3.50 1.72
N VAL A 134 2.10 -3.33 2.60
CA VAL A 134 0.94 -4.24 2.65
C VAL A 134 0.03 -4.02 1.44
N ILE A 135 -0.26 -2.76 1.10
CA ILE A 135 -1.03 -2.42 -0.11
C ILE A 135 -0.23 -2.80 -1.36
N LEU A 136 1.09 -2.53 -1.39
CA LEU A 136 1.95 -2.91 -2.52
C LEU A 136 1.92 -4.42 -2.78
N LYS A 137 1.97 -5.24 -1.71
CA LYS A 137 1.81 -6.70 -1.78
C LYS A 137 0.45 -7.12 -2.32
N PHE A 138 -0.62 -6.46 -1.88
CA PHE A 138 -1.97 -6.70 -2.40
C PHE A 138 -2.06 -6.39 -3.90
N LEU A 139 -1.59 -5.22 -4.34
CA LEU A 139 -1.60 -4.82 -5.75
C LEU A 139 -0.81 -5.81 -6.63
N HIS A 140 0.35 -6.29 -6.15
CA HIS A 140 1.11 -7.34 -6.84
C HIS A 140 0.31 -8.63 -6.97
N LYS A 141 -0.32 -9.09 -5.88
CA LYS A 141 -1.10 -10.33 -5.85
C LYS A 141 -2.25 -10.32 -6.86
N ILE A 142 -2.90 -9.17 -7.07
CA ILE A 142 -4.01 -9.04 -8.02
C ILE A 142 -3.56 -8.75 -9.46
N GLY A 143 -2.24 -8.68 -9.71
CA GLY A 143 -1.67 -8.51 -11.04
C GLY A 143 -1.61 -7.07 -11.53
N CYS A 144 -1.62 -6.07 -10.64
CA CYS A 144 -1.33 -4.69 -11.04
C CYS A 144 0.09 -4.59 -11.60
N LYS A 145 0.33 -3.60 -12.46
CA LYS A 145 1.58 -3.47 -13.21
C LYS A 145 2.69 -2.89 -12.35
N PHE A 146 3.85 -3.53 -12.41
CA PHE A 146 5.11 -3.07 -11.84
C PHE A 146 6.02 -2.61 -12.98
N ASP A 147 6.58 -1.40 -12.88
CA ASP A 147 7.49 -0.83 -13.88
C ASP A 147 8.82 -0.34 -13.26
N GLU A 148 9.76 0.05 -14.13
CA GLU A 148 11.09 0.51 -13.70
C GLU A 148 11.05 1.78 -12.84
N GLU A 149 9.97 2.57 -12.92
CA GLU A 149 9.80 3.76 -12.08
C GLU A 149 9.55 3.36 -10.62
N LEU A 150 8.73 2.34 -10.37
CA LEU A 150 8.54 1.80 -9.03
C LEU A 150 9.87 1.29 -8.44
N LEU A 151 10.70 0.63 -9.25
CA LEU A 151 12.01 0.17 -8.80
C LEU A 151 12.90 1.33 -8.36
N ASN A 152 13.03 2.37 -9.19
CA ASN A 152 13.78 3.58 -8.86
C ASN A 152 13.26 4.22 -7.56
N LYS A 153 11.93 4.39 -7.44
CA LYS A 153 11.32 4.99 -6.24
C LYS A 153 11.57 4.15 -4.99
N SER A 154 11.53 2.83 -5.10
CA SER A 154 11.74 1.92 -3.97
C SER A 154 13.15 2.01 -3.36
N MET A 155 14.16 2.43 -4.13
CA MET A 155 15.52 2.62 -3.63
C MET A 155 15.61 3.70 -2.54
N TYR A 156 14.66 4.63 -2.48
CA TYR A 156 14.63 5.72 -1.51
C TYR A 156 13.73 5.42 -0.29
N GLN A 157 13.15 4.22 -0.24
CA GLN A 157 12.14 3.83 0.74
C GLN A 157 12.75 2.92 1.81
N ASP A 158 11.92 2.49 2.76
CA ASP A 158 12.32 1.48 3.73
C ASP A 158 12.91 0.24 3.04
N ILE A 159 13.97 -0.31 3.64
CA ILE A 159 14.71 -1.46 3.10
C ILE A 159 13.81 -2.67 2.81
N GLU A 160 12.72 -2.85 3.56
CA GLU A 160 11.75 -3.93 3.33
C GLU A 160 10.98 -3.75 2.02
N ILE A 161 10.60 -2.51 1.70
CA ILE A 161 9.93 -2.16 0.45
C ILE A 161 10.89 -2.36 -0.71
N PHE A 162 12.12 -1.85 -0.57
CA PHE A 162 13.14 -2.01 -1.59
C PHE A 162 13.47 -3.49 -1.87
N LYS A 163 13.66 -4.31 -0.82
CA LYS A 163 13.88 -5.76 -0.96
C LYS A 163 12.73 -6.44 -1.67
N TYR A 164 11.50 -6.14 -1.26
CA TYR A 164 10.32 -6.72 -1.88
C TYR A 164 10.21 -6.34 -3.36
N VAL A 165 10.44 -5.07 -3.70
CA VAL A 165 10.47 -4.60 -5.08
C VAL A 165 11.63 -5.24 -5.85
N HIS A 166 12.82 -5.36 -5.29
CA HIS A 166 13.91 -6.06 -5.96
C HIS A 166 13.57 -7.54 -6.22
N GLU A 167 12.94 -8.26 -5.30
CA GLU A 167 12.59 -9.68 -5.48
C GLU A 167 11.63 -9.92 -6.66
N ILE A 168 10.78 -8.95 -6.98
CA ILE A 168 9.80 -9.05 -8.07
C ILE A 168 10.34 -8.56 -9.42
N PHE A 169 11.36 -7.69 -9.42
CA PHE A 169 12.04 -7.25 -10.65
C PHE A 169 13.22 -8.18 -10.96
N ASP A 170 13.20 -8.82 -12.13
CA ASP A 170 14.28 -9.73 -12.55
C ASP A 170 15.65 -9.01 -12.60
N ARG A 171 16.70 -9.68 -12.11
CA ARG A 171 18.05 -9.10 -11.85
C ARG A 171 18.67 -8.40 -13.06
N LYS A 172 18.28 -8.79 -14.28
CA LYS A 172 18.87 -8.28 -15.54
C LYS A 172 18.57 -6.81 -15.83
N LYS A 173 17.59 -6.19 -15.15
CA LYS A 173 17.27 -4.76 -15.32
C LYS A 173 18.13 -3.81 -14.49
N PHE A 174 18.95 -4.34 -13.60
CA PHE A 174 19.75 -3.53 -12.66
C PHE A 174 21.14 -3.17 -13.17
N GLU A 175 21.63 -3.88 -14.20
CA GLU A 175 22.98 -3.66 -14.74
C GLU A 175 23.17 -2.25 -15.32
N SER A 176 22.08 -1.56 -15.70
CA SER A 176 22.11 -0.17 -16.17
C SER A 176 21.92 0.89 -15.07
N MET A 177 21.65 0.48 -13.82
CA MET A 177 21.27 1.37 -12.72
C MET A 177 22.47 1.63 -11.78
N LEU A 178 23.59 2.05 -12.37
CA LEU A 178 24.79 2.45 -11.64
C LEU A 178 24.62 3.88 -11.10
N ILE A 179 23.94 4.02 -9.96
CA ILE A 179 23.76 5.34 -9.32
C ILE A 179 24.46 5.34 -7.97
N TYR A 180 25.62 6.00 -7.89
CA TYR A 180 26.06 6.57 -6.62
C TYR A 180 25.20 7.81 -6.38
N ASP A 181 24.03 7.63 -5.77
CA ASP A 181 23.19 8.72 -5.30
C ASP A 181 23.30 8.81 -3.77
N PRO A 182 23.90 9.88 -3.23
CA PRO A 182 24.03 10.07 -1.79
C PRO A 182 22.68 10.23 -1.08
N LEU A 183 21.57 10.40 -1.80
CA LEU A 183 20.22 10.48 -1.24
C LEU A 183 19.60 9.10 -0.96
N ILE A 184 20.19 8.01 -1.48
CA ILE A 184 19.73 6.65 -1.17
C ILE A 184 20.08 6.32 0.30
N PRO A 185 19.13 5.81 1.10
CA PRO A 185 19.41 5.37 2.47
C PRO A 185 20.58 4.39 2.55
N ASP A 186 21.44 4.52 3.56
CA ASP A 186 22.66 3.71 3.72
C ASP A 186 22.39 2.20 3.64
N GLU A 187 21.29 1.73 4.27
CA GLU A 187 20.88 0.32 4.25
C GLU A 187 20.59 -0.18 2.82
N ASN A 188 19.96 0.66 2.01
CA ASN A 188 19.65 0.35 0.62
C ASN A 188 20.91 0.39 -0.23
N GLN A 189 21.82 1.33 0.00
CA GLN A 189 23.14 1.35 -0.66
C GLN A 189 23.94 0.07 -0.36
N ILE A 190 23.96 -0.38 0.90
CA ILE A 190 24.63 -1.62 1.32
C ILE A 190 23.99 -2.81 0.60
N TYR A 191 22.66 -2.86 0.53
CA TYR A 191 21.94 -3.92 -0.15
C TYR A 191 22.25 -3.95 -1.65
N ILE A 192 22.24 -2.79 -2.33
CA ILE A 192 22.61 -2.64 -3.74
C ILE A 192 24.02 -3.19 -3.98
N LYS A 193 25.00 -2.70 -3.21
CA LYS A 193 26.41 -3.12 -3.33
C LYS A 193 26.59 -4.63 -3.16
N LYS A 194 25.79 -5.26 -2.29
CA LYS A 194 25.88 -6.69 -1.99
C LYS A 194 25.16 -7.59 -3.01
N HIS A 195 24.04 -7.13 -3.58
CA HIS A 195 23.12 -8.00 -4.31
C HIS A 195 22.92 -7.63 -5.79
N LEU A 196 23.19 -6.39 -6.18
CA LEU A 196 22.86 -5.83 -7.49
C LEU A 196 24.08 -5.44 -8.30
N VAL A 197 25.22 -5.30 -7.66
CA VAL A 197 26.49 -4.94 -8.28
C VAL A 197 27.29 -6.24 -8.45
N PRO A 198 27.40 -6.85 -9.67
CA PRO A 198 28.49 -7.74 -10.05
C PRO A 198 29.82 -7.45 -9.36
N ASP A 199 30.55 -8.50 -9.02
CA ASP A 199 31.82 -8.43 -8.30
C ASP A 199 32.86 -7.50 -8.96
N LYS A 200 32.70 -7.19 -10.25
CA LYS A 200 33.55 -6.26 -11.01
C LYS A 200 32.74 -5.44 -12.01
N PHE A 201 32.95 -4.13 -12.02
CA PHE A 201 32.43 -3.25 -13.09
C PHE A 201 33.48 -2.32 -13.65
N LEU A 202 33.41 -2.08 -14.96
CA LEU A 202 34.22 -1.09 -15.65
C LEU A 202 33.76 0.33 -15.26
N LEU A 203 34.60 1.08 -14.56
CA LEU A 203 34.39 2.49 -14.20
C LEU A 203 34.59 3.41 -15.41
N CYS A 204 35.67 3.20 -16.15
CA CYS A 204 36.00 3.96 -17.35
C CYS A 204 37.14 3.26 -18.13
N SER A 205 37.26 3.57 -19.41
CA SER A 205 38.36 3.13 -20.28
C SER A 205 38.95 4.35 -20.99
N PHE A 206 40.27 4.53 -20.91
CA PHE A 206 40.99 5.61 -21.58
C PHE A 206 42.35 5.09 -22.08
N ASP A 207 42.68 5.30 -23.35
CA ASP A 207 43.95 4.89 -23.98
C ASP A 207 44.43 3.48 -23.62
N GLY A 208 43.56 2.47 -23.77
CA GLY A 208 43.91 1.06 -23.52
C GLY A 208 43.97 0.67 -22.04
N VAL A 209 43.70 1.60 -21.12
CA VAL A 209 43.61 1.32 -19.68
C VAL A 209 42.15 1.27 -19.26
N SER A 210 41.75 0.15 -18.68
CA SER A 210 40.42 -0.06 -18.11
C SER A 210 40.48 -0.06 -16.59
N PHE A 211 39.66 0.77 -15.96
CA PHE A 211 39.50 0.80 -14.51
C PHE A 211 38.30 -0.04 -14.12
N PHE A 212 38.50 -1.01 -13.24
CA PHE A 212 37.45 -1.85 -12.69
C PHE A 212 37.27 -1.57 -11.20
N TYR A 213 36.04 -1.35 -10.75
CA TYR A 213 35.73 -1.36 -9.33
C TYR A 213 35.41 -2.79 -8.89
N ASP A 214 36.17 -3.30 -7.93
CA ASP A 214 35.95 -4.60 -7.29
C ASP A 214 35.20 -4.38 -5.97
N CYS A 215 33.91 -4.67 -5.97
CA CYS A 215 33.03 -4.48 -4.80
C CYS A 215 33.35 -5.44 -3.65
N SER A 216 33.92 -6.62 -3.96
CA SER A 216 34.27 -7.61 -2.94
C SER A 216 35.48 -7.17 -2.10
N THR A 217 36.35 -6.34 -2.67
CA THR A 217 37.57 -5.87 -2.00
C THR A 217 37.59 -4.36 -1.73
N PHE A 218 36.56 -3.62 -2.18
CA PHE A 218 36.51 -2.15 -2.17
C PHE A 218 37.75 -1.52 -2.82
N LYS A 219 38.29 -2.13 -3.88
CA LYS A 219 39.48 -1.67 -4.59
C LYS A 219 39.18 -1.33 -6.03
N ILE A 220 39.78 -0.24 -6.51
CA ILE A 220 39.88 0.02 -7.95
C ILE A 220 41.06 -0.80 -8.46
N ARG A 221 40.81 -1.70 -9.41
CA ARG A 221 41.84 -2.43 -10.15
C ARG A 221 42.01 -1.80 -11.53
N MET A 222 43.25 -1.57 -11.91
CA MET A 222 43.62 -1.08 -13.23
C MET A 222 44.05 -2.28 -14.07
N CYS A 223 43.44 -2.48 -15.24
CA CYS A 223 43.85 -3.47 -16.22
C CYS A 223 44.30 -2.76 -17.50
N LEU A 224 45.50 -3.09 -17.96
CA LEU A 224 45.95 -2.76 -19.31
C LEU A 224 45.30 -3.76 -20.27
N ILE A 225 44.49 -3.27 -21.20
CA ILE A 225 44.01 -4.06 -22.33
C ILE A 225 45.00 -3.83 -23.46
N ASP A 226 46.00 -4.70 -23.55
CA ASP A 226 46.80 -4.78 -24.77
C ASP A 226 45.88 -5.18 -25.91
N THR A 227 45.87 -4.38 -26.97
CA THR A 227 45.16 -4.63 -28.22
C THR A 227 45.81 -5.80 -28.96
N ALA A 228 45.66 -7.00 -28.41
CA ALA A 228 45.88 -8.25 -29.10
C ALA A 228 44.80 -9.23 -28.64
N ILE A 229 43.97 -9.62 -29.60
CA ILE A 229 42.97 -10.68 -29.50
C ILE A 229 43.59 -11.93 -28.84
N ASN A 230 43.23 -12.26 -27.59
CA ASN A 230 42.80 -13.60 -27.15
C ASN A 230 42.73 -13.74 -25.63
N THR A 231 41.56 -14.21 -25.19
CA THR A 231 41.28 -15.13 -24.06
C THR A 231 42.22 -15.17 -22.85
N SER A 232 41.57 -14.98 -21.68
CA SER A 232 41.92 -15.53 -20.36
C SER A 232 43.28 -15.13 -19.76
N GLN A 233 43.24 -14.22 -18.77
CA GLN A 233 43.75 -14.47 -17.41
C GLN A 233 43.50 -13.25 -16.52
N PHE A 234 42.74 -13.45 -15.44
CA PHE A 234 42.71 -12.53 -14.31
C PHE A 234 43.92 -12.82 -13.41
N ILE A 235 44.72 -11.80 -13.11
CA ILE A 235 45.62 -11.75 -11.95
C ILE A 235 45.11 -10.65 -11.01
#